data_AF-A0A166T0A3-F1
#
_entry.id   AF-A0A166T0A3-F1
#
_cell.length_a   1.000
_cell.length_b   1.000
_cell.length_c   1.000
_cell.angle_alpha   90.00
_cell.angle_beta   90.00
_cell.angle_gamma   90.00
#
_symmetry.space_group_name_H-M   'P 1'
#
loop_
_entity.id
_entity.type
_entity.pdbx_description
1 polymer ?
#
loop_
_entity_poly.entity_id
_entity_poly.type
_entity_poly.pdbx_seq_one_letter_code
_entity_poly.pdbx_strand_id
1 'polypeptide(L)'
;MSASSKNPETIAIVQRSEVKVPWCDEFEKMISGMCFQSSNDRELVQHKVDVMRRLQSFNDATIPDDATLASLASRRMQVAKGMLGKLGTNANIEPPFFVTWGCNLFVGDGVYINRSVSIYDNAPVTIGDRVLIGPDVCICTGTHDIHWQAREEARGTSFAMPICIEADCWIGARAVILPGVRIGRGATVAAGAVVTKDVDSECLVCGVPAKLIRRLK
;
A
#
# COMPACT_ATOMS: atom_id res chain seq x y z
N MET A 1 -18.29 4.84 4.95
CA MET A 1 -19.34 4.32 4.04
C MET A 1 -18.72 4.19 2.66
N SER A 2 -19.16 3.24 1.86
CA SER A 2 -18.70 3.08 0.48
C SER A 2 -19.18 4.24 -0.40
N ALA A 3 -18.45 4.51 -1.47
CA ALA A 3 -18.87 5.43 -2.52
C ALA A 3 -20.00 4.83 -3.37
N SER A 4 -20.87 5.69 -3.90
CA SER A 4 -21.97 5.30 -4.79
C SER A 4 -21.63 5.36 -6.28
N SER A 5 -20.47 5.91 -6.64
CA SER A 5 -20.04 6.09 -8.03
C SER A 5 -18.53 5.95 -8.17
N LYS A 6 -18.09 5.64 -9.39
CA LYS A 6 -16.67 5.58 -9.74
C LYS A 6 -16.01 6.95 -9.55
N ASN A 7 -14.75 6.97 -9.15
CA ASN A 7 -13.98 8.17 -8.90
C ASN A 7 -12.93 8.33 -10.03
N PRO A 8 -13.11 9.32 -10.93
CA PRO A 8 -12.18 9.55 -12.04
C PRO A 8 -10.75 9.88 -11.57
N GLU A 9 -10.57 10.50 -10.40
CA GLU A 9 -9.25 10.88 -9.89
C GLU A 9 -8.45 9.64 -9.46
N THR A 10 -9.06 8.70 -8.76
CA THR A 10 -8.37 7.46 -8.35
C THR A 10 -8.10 6.56 -9.55
N ILE A 11 -9.01 6.50 -10.52
CA ILE A 11 -8.78 5.83 -11.80
C ILE A 11 -7.58 6.44 -12.53
N ALA A 12 -7.53 7.77 -12.63
CA ALA A 12 -6.41 8.47 -13.27
C ALA A 12 -5.07 8.21 -12.58
N ILE A 13 -5.05 8.04 -11.25
CA ILE A 13 -3.85 7.63 -10.53
C ILE A 13 -3.38 6.25 -11.01
N VAL A 14 -4.29 5.27 -11.07
CA VAL A 14 -3.96 3.88 -11.44
C VAL A 14 -3.60 3.74 -12.93
N GLN A 15 -4.14 4.59 -13.79
CA GLN A 15 -3.74 4.66 -15.21
C GLN A 15 -2.26 4.97 -15.41
N ARG A 16 -1.57 5.53 -14.40
CA ARG A 16 -0.12 5.76 -14.42
C ARG A 16 0.69 4.51 -14.05
N SER A 17 0.04 3.39 -13.75
CA SER A 17 0.70 2.13 -13.46
C SER A 17 1.56 1.69 -14.65
N GLU A 18 2.83 1.40 -14.38
CA GLU A 18 3.84 0.92 -15.33
C GLU A 18 3.80 -0.61 -15.50
N VAL A 19 2.91 -1.28 -14.76
CA VAL A 19 2.66 -2.73 -14.85
C VAL A 19 1.23 -3.00 -15.31
N LYS A 20 0.96 -4.26 -15.72
CA LYS A 20 -0.39 -4.69 -16.09
C LYS A 20 -1.38 -4.37 -14.97
N VAL A 21 -2.52 -3.79 -15.34
CA VAL A 21 -3.65 -3.51 -14.46
C VAL A 21 -4.83 -4.37 -14.94
N PRO A 22 -5.56 -5.05 -14.04
CA PRO A 22 -6.71 -5.88 -14.41
C PRO A 22 -7.97 -5.01 -14.57
N TRP A 23 -7.99 -4.18 -15.61
CA TRP A 23 -9.10 -3.24 -15.86
C TRP A 23 -10.41 -3.98 -16.14
N CYS A 24 -11.32 -3.96 -15.17
CA CYS A 24 -12.70 -4.41 -15.30
C CYS A 24 -13.62 -3.57 -14.41
N ASP A 25 -14.93 -3.76 -14.51
CA ASP A 25 -15.90 -2.98 -13.74
C ASP A 25 -15.70 -3.12 -12.22
N GLU A 26 -15.43 -4.33 -11.73
CA GLU A 26 -15.16 -4.60 -10.31
C GLU A 26 -13.83 -3.97 -9.84
N PHE A 27 -12.81 -3.92 -10.71
CA PHE A 27 -11.57 -3.23 -10.40
C PHE A 27 -11.77 -1.71 -10.28
N GLU A 28 -12.51 -1.12 -11.22
CA GLU A 28 -12.81 0.31 -11.18
C GLU A 28 -13.65 0.70 -9.96
N LYS A 29 -14.65 -0.13 -9.61
CA LYS A 29 -15.41 0.00 -8.34
C LYS A 29 -14.48 -0.03 -7.13
N MET A 30 -13.60 -1.03 -7.07
CA MET A 30 -12.65 -1.24 -5.98
C MET A 30 -11.79 0.00 -5.72
N ILE A 31 -11.07 0.49 -6.74
CA ILE A 31 -10.17 1.63 -6.60
C ILE A 31 -10.90 2.97 -6.41
N SER A 32 -12.20 3.00 -6.71
CA SER A 32 -13.08 4.16 -6.51
C SER A 32 -13.73 4.20 -5.13
N GLY A 33 -13.51 3.18 -4.30
CA GLY A 33 -14.13 3.05 -2.98
C GLY A 33 -15.60 2.66 -3.01
N MET A 34 -16.09 2.15 -4.13
CA MET A 34 -17.39 1.47 -4.18
C MET A 34 -17.26 0.07 -3.58
N CYS A 35 -18.39 -0.51 -3.17
CA CYS A 35 -18.40 -1.93 -2.83
C CYS A 35 -18.04 -2.77 -4.06
N PHE A 36 -17.12 -3.71 -3.89
CA PHE A 36 -16.66 -4.59 -4.95
C PHE A 36 -16.49 -6.02 -4.43
N GLN A 37 -16.47 -6.97 -5.35
CA GLN A 37 -16.24 -8.38 -5.09
C GLN A 37 -15.22 -8.95 -6.08
N SER A 38 -13.97 -9.05 -5.63
CA SER A 38 -12.85 -9.46 -6.49
C SER A 38 -12.98 -10.86 -7.10
N SER A 39 -13.81 -11.73 -6.52
CA SER A 39 -14.06 -13.08 -7.02
C SER A 39 -15.03 -13.14 -8.21
N ASN A 40 -15.73 -12.05 -8.52
CA ASN A 40 -16.75 -12.03 -9.57
C ASN A 40 -16.15 -11.87 -10.97
N ASP A 41 -14.87 -11.52 -11.07
CA ASP A 41 -14.17 -11.31 -12.33
C ASP A 41 -12.94 -12.21 -12.44
N ARG A 42 -12.84 -12.94 -13.56
CA ARG A 42 -11.72 -13.86 -13.83
C ARG A 42 -10.40 -13.14 -13.98
N GLU A 43 -10.39 -11.93 -14.51
CA GLU A 43 -9.17 -11.13 -14.70
C GLU A 43 -8.59 -10.68 -13.36
N LEU A 44 -9.45 -10.25 -12.42
CA LEU A 44 -9.04 -9.94 -11.04
C LEU A 44 -8.44 -11.15 -10.33
N VAL A 45 -9.12 -12.30 -10.43
CA VAL A 45 -8.64 -13.55 -9.81
C VAL A 45 -7.29 -13.95 -10.39
N GLN A 46 -7.14 -13.93 -11.72
CA GLN A 46 -5.89 -14.29 -12.38
C GLN A 46 -4.76 -13.33 -12.01
N HIS A 47 -5.03 -12.02 -12.01
CA HIS A 47 -4.05 -11.01 -11.61
C HIS A 47 -3.57 -11.23 -10.17
N LYS A 48 -4.48 -11.53 -9.24
CA LYS A 48 -4.12 -11.83 -7.85
C LYS A 48 -3.20 -13.06 -7.75
N VAL A 49 -3.45 -14.11 -8.54
CA VAL A 49 -2.57 -15.28 -8.63
C VAL A 49 -1.19 -14.89 -9.16
N ASP A 50 -1.11 -14.03 -10.18
CA ASP A 50 0.16 -13.59 -10.75
C ASP A 50 0.97 -12.74 -9.76
N VAL A 51 0.31 -11.87 -8.99
CA VAL A 51 0.93 -11.12 -7.89
C VAL A 51 1.48 -12.08 -6.83
N MET A 52 0.72 -13.10 -6.42
CA MET A 52 1.19 -14.09 -5.44
C MET A 52 2.44 -14.84 -5.93
N ARG A 53 2.51 -15.20 -7.21
CA ARG A 53 3.71 -15.83 -7.81
C ARG A 53 4.92 -14.89 -7.78
N ARG A 54 4.72 -13.61 -8.10
CA ARG A 54 5.77 -12.59 -8.05
C ARG A 54 6.25 -12.36 -6.61
N LEU A 55 5.33 -12.29 -5.64
CA LEU A 55 5.66 -12.20 -4.23
C LEU A 55 6.44 -13.40 -3.73
N GLN A 56 6.10 -14.62 -4.16
CA GLN A 56 6.88 -15.81 -3.83
C GLN A 56 8.33 -15.67 -4.33
N SER A 57 8.52 -15.18 -5.56
CA SER A 57 9.86 -14.95 -6.12
C SER A 57 10.60 -13.80 -5.42
N PHE A 58 9.90 -12.72 -5.06
CA PHE A 58 10.45 -11.58 -4.35
C PHE A 58 10.90 -11.96 -2.93
N ASN A 59 10.10 -12.77 -2.23
CA ASN A 59 10.34 -13.22 -0.86
C ASN A 59 11.23 -14.47 -0.77
N ASP A 60 11.81 -14.94 -1.87
CA ASP A 60 12.72 -16.07 -1.87
C ASP A 60 13.95 -15.75 -1.00
N ALA A 61 14.09 -16.51 0.09
CA ALA A 61 15.17 -16.35 1.07
C ALA A 61 16.45 -17.11 0.69
N THR A 62 16.50 -17.73 -0.49
CA THR A 62 17.68 -18.45 -0.97
C THR A 62 18.87 -17.50 -1.15
N ILE A 63 20.02 -17.88 -0.59
CA ILE A 63 21.29 -17.13 -0.69
C ILE A 63 22.30 -17.98 -1.46
N PRO A 64 22.57 -17.68 -2.74
CA PRO A 64 23.64 -18.32 -3.51
C PRO A 64 25.03 -18.11 -2.89
N ASP A 65 25.97 -19.03 -3.12
CA ASP A 65 27.34 -18.96 -2.58
C ASP A 65 28.12 -17.71 -3.07
N ASP A 66 27.83 -17.24 -4.28
CA ASP A 66 28.43 -16.05 -4.90
C ASP A 66 27.63 -14.76 -4.63
N ALA A 67 26.62 -14.81 -3.76
CA ALA A 67 25.75 -13.69 -3.50
C ALA A 67 26.48 -12.51 -2.83
N THR A 68 26.10 -11.30 -3.23
CA THR A 68 26.45 -10.07 -2.55
C THR A 68 25.17 -9.37 -2.12
N LEU A 69 25.25 -8.44 -1.16
CA LEU A 69 24.08 -7.63 -0.79
C LEU A 69 23.49 -6.89 -2.00
N ALA A 70 24.34 -6.46 -2.94
CA ALA A 70 23.93 -5.78 -4.17
C ALA A 70 23.25 -6.73 -5.18
N SER A 71 23.71 -7.97 -5.33
CA SER A 71 23.07 -8.94 -6.23
C SER A 71 21.72 -9.40 -5.68
N LEU A 72 21.63 -9.62 -4.37
CA LEU A 72 20.37 -9.91 -3.68
C LEU A 72 19.38 -8.74 -3.80
N ALA A 73 19.85 -7.49 -3.71
CA ALA A 73 19.04 -6.29 -3.91
C ALA A 73 18.54 -6.15 -5.34
N SER A 74 19.44 -6.26 -6.31
CA SER A 74 19.10 -6.15 -7.73
C SER A 74 18.04 -7.17 -8.14
N ARG A 75 18.18 -8.44 -7.69
CA ARG A 75 17.21 -9.50 -7.99
C ARG A 75 15.81 -9.17 -7.47
N ARG A 76 15.68 -8.86 -6.18
CA ARG A 76 14.35 -8.56 -5.59
C ARG A 76 13.75 -7.29 -6.17
N MET A 77 14.54 -6.24 -6.39
CA MET A 77 14.04 -4.99 -6.94
C MET A 77 13.60 -5.13 -8.41
N GLN A 78 14.22 -6.02 -9.19
CA GLN A 78 13.74 -6.37 -10.53
C GLN A 78 12.35 -7.02 -10.48
N VAL A 79 12.11 -7.93 -9.53
CA VAL A 79 10.78 -8.54 -9.34
C VAL A 79 9.76 -7.49 -8.91
N ALA A 80 10.10 -6.62 -7.96
CA ALA A 80 9.22 -5.54 -7.51
C ALA A 80 8.85 -4.58 -8.65
N LYS A 81 9.80 -4.20 -9.51
CA LYS A 81 9.55 -3.34 -10.67
C LYS A 81 8.51 -3.94 -11.64
N GLY A 82 8.46 -5.27 -11.76
CA GLY A 82 7.47 -5.97 -12.58
C GLY A 82 6.12 -6.22 -11.89
N MET A 83 5.94 -5.76 -10.66
CA MET A 83 4.74 -6.01 -9.84
C MET A 83 4.08 -4.74 -9.33
N LEU A 84 4.86 -3.69 -9.04
CA LEU A 84 4.36 -2.45 -8.45
C LEU A 84 3.94 -1.44 -9.51
N GLY A 85 2.85 -0.70 -9.25
CA GLY A 85 2.33 0.33 -10.13
C GLY A 85 3.38 1.35 -10.55
N LYS A 86 4.24 1.77 -9.62
CA LYS A 86 5.45 2.54 -9.92
C LYS A 86 6.52 2.27 -8.88
N LEU A 87 7.77 2.23 -9.32
CA LEU A 87 8.93 2.13 -8.44
C LEU A 87 10.00 3.13 -8.84
N GLY A 88 10.22 4.13 -7.98
CA GLY A 88 11.24 5.15 -8.16
C GLY A 88 12.67 4.61 -8.12
N THR A 89 13.59 5.47 -8.47
CA THR A 89 15.04 5.24 -8.44
C THR A 89 15.56 5.19 -7.00
N ASN A 90 16.64 4.42 -6.77
CA ASN A 90 17.25 4.26 -5.45
C ASN A 90 16.30 3.79 -4.34
N ALA A 91 15.14 3.24 -4.69
CA ALA A 91 14.22 2.63 -3.74
C ALA A 91 14.72 1.23 -3.35
N ASN A 92 14.51 0.83 -2.11
CA ASN A 92 14.82 -0.51 -1.62
C ASN A 92 13.67 -1.04 -0.76
N ILE A 93 13.30 -2.29 -1.00
CA ILE A 93 12.27 -3.02 -0.25
C ILE A 93 12.92 -4.29 0.30
N GLU A 94 12.85 -4.48 1.60
CA GLU A 94 13.36 -5.67 2.28
C GLU A 94 12.32 -6.81 2.30
N PRO A 95 12.70 -8.06 2.01
CA PRO A 95 11.82 -9.20 2.17
C PRO A 95 11.73 -9.65 3.66
N PRO A 96 10.62 -10.26 4.12
CA PRO A 96 9.41 -10.50 3.34
C PRO A 96 8.59 -9.21 3.17
N PHE A 97 7.96 -9.07 2.01
CA PHE A 97 7.04 -7.99 1.68
C PHE A 97 5.71 -8.58 1.26
N PHE A 98 4.61 -7.88 1.57
CA PHE A 98 3.27 -8.31 1.21
C PHE A 98 2.52 -7.16 0.51
N VAL A 99 1.92 -7.46 -0.64
CA VAL A 99 1.02 -6.55 -1.36
C VAL A 99 -0.16 -7.32 -1.93
N THR A 100 -1.34 -6.70 -2.08
CA THR A 100 -2.53 -7.41 -2.56
C THR A 100 -2.63 -7.42 -4.09
N TRP A 101 -2.42 -6.27 -4.72
CA TRP A 101 -2.60 -6.06 -6.16
C TRP A 101 -1.33 -5.59 -6.87
N GLY A 102 -0.43 -4.90 -6.16
CA GLY A 102 0.83 -4.37 -6.66
C GLY A 102 0.65 -3.15 -7.55
N CYS A 103 -0.19 -3.26 -8.58
CA CYS A 103 -0.49 -2.22 -9.56
C CYS A 103 -1.09 -0.92 -8.98
N ASN A 104 -1.58 -0.96 -7.73
CA ASN A 104 -2.11 0.21 -7.04
C ASN A 104 -1.07 0.90 -6.13
N LEU A 105 0.15 0.38 -6.03
CA LEU A 105 1.22 0.92 -5.21
C LEU A 105 2.19 1.76 -6.04
N PHE A 106 2.32 3.04 -5.69
CA PHE A 106 3.18 4.01 -6.34
C PHE A 106 4.27 4.48 -5.38
N VAL A 107 5.52 4.08 -5.63
CA VAL A 107 6.66 4.39 -4.76
C VAL A 107 7.58 5.41 -5.44
N GLY A 108 7.90 6.50 -4.73
CA GLY A 108 8.81 7.56 -5.16
C GLY A 108 10.29 7.19 -5.08
N ASP A 109 11.15 8.19 -5.27
CA ASP A 109 12.60 8.04 -5.30
C ASP A 109 13.21 7.95 -3.89
N GLY A 110 14.24 7.13 -3.70
CA GLY A 110 14.98 7.03 -2.43
C GLY A 110 14.16 6.50 -1.25
N VAL A 111 13.06 5.80 -1.51
CA VAL A 111 12.21 5.18 -0.48
C VAL A 111 12.89 3.94 0.09
N TYR A 112 12.83 3.77 1.41
CA TYR A 112 13.25 2.54 2.08
C TYR A 112 12.08 1.89 2.80
N ILE A 113 11.72 0.67 2.41
CA ILE A 113 10.69 -0.15 3.06
C ILE A 113 11.38 -1.34 3.75
N ASN A 114 11.26 -1.39 5.07
CA ASN A 114 11.88 -2.43 5.88
C ASN A 114 11.07 -3.75 5.83
N ARG A 115 11.55 -4.76 6.56
CA ARG A 115 11.03 -6.13 6.54
C ARG A 115 9.60 -6.22 7.05
N SER A 116 8.88 -7.22 6.54
CA SER A 116 7.54 -7.62 6.99
C SER A 116 6.46 -6.56 6.81
N VAL A 117 6.67 -5.61 5.91
CA VAL A 117 5.66 -4.58 5.60
C VAL A 117 4.53 -5.20 4.78
N SER A 118 3.30 -4.90 5.19
CA SER A 118 2.07 -5.34 4.52
C SER A 118 1.30 -4.16 3.96
N ILE A 119 1.00 -4.21 2.66
CA ILE A 119 0.23 -3.17 1.96
C ILE A 119 -1.01 -3.81 1.31
N TYR A 120 -2.19 -3.52 1.85
CA TYR A 120 -3.47 -3.93 1.29
C TYR A 120 -3.98 -2.83 0.37
N ASP A 121 -3.49 -2.81 -0.88
CA ASP A 121 -3.68 -1.78 -1.90
C ASP A 121 -4.96 -1.99 -2.73
N ASN A 122 -6.10 -2.18 -2.08
CA ASN A 122 -7.43 -2.23 -2.74
C ASN A 122 -7.87 -0.85 -3.28
N ALA A 123 -7.06 0.19 -3.10
CA ALA A 123 -7.20 1.52 -3.67
C ALA A 123 -5.77 2.08 -3.80
N PRO A 124 -5.56 3.18 -4.53
CA PRO A 124 -4.21 3.70 -4.72
C PRO A 124 -3.49 4.00 -3.40
N VAL A 125 -2.26 3.51 -3.27
CA VAL A 125 -1.33 3.88 -2.20
C VAL A 125 -0.18 4.64 -2.85
N THR A 126 -0.03 5.91 -2.52
CA THR A 126 1.07 6.75 -3.01
C THR A 126 2.06 6.99 -1.89
N ILE A 127 3.34 6.66 -2.12
CA ILE A 127 4.45 6.90 -1.22
C ILE A 127 5.40 7.85 -1.93
N GLY A 128 5.59 9.05 -1.38
CA GLY A 128 6.46 10.09 -1.90
C GLY A 128 7.95 9.76 -1.73
N ASP A 129 8.79 10.67 -2.21
CA ASP A 129 10.25 10.48 -2.19
C ASP A 129 10.82 10.46 -0.77
N ARG A 130 11.91 9.73 -0.57
CA ARG A 130 12.70 9.67 0.66
C ARG A 130 11.90 9.27 1.91
N VAL A 131 10.78 8.58 1.72
CA VAL A 131 10.01 8.00 2.83
C VAL A 131 10.76 6.81 3.42
N LEU A 132 10.81 6.74 4.75
CA LEU A 132 11.33 5.60 5.49
C LEU A 132 10.18 4.86 6.16
N ILE A 133 10.03 3.57 5.88
CA ILE A 133 9.00 2.71 6.48
C ILE A 133 9.69 1.65 7.34
N GLY A 134 9.41 1.68 8.63
CA GLY A 134 9.91 0.73 9.62
C GLY A 134 9.37 -0.68 9.44
N PRO A 135 9.94 -1.67 10.15
CA PRO A 135 9.52 -3.06 10.02
C PRO A 135 8.11 -3.28 10.54
N ASP A 136 7.44 -4.30 10.03
CA ASP A 136 6.09 -4.72 10.42
C ASP A 136 4.99 -3.64 10.26
N VAL A 137 5.22 -2.59 9.45
CA VAL A 137 4.20 -1.58 9.17
C VAL A 137 3.08 -2.18 8.33
N CYS A 138 1.84 -1.80 8.65
CA CYS A 138 0.64 -2.22 7.95
C CYS A 138 -0.06 -1.01 7.32
N ILE A 139 -0.27 -1.02 6.01
CA ILE A 139 -0.98 0.03 5.27
C ILE A 139 -2.25 -0.61 4.67
N CYS A 140 -3.42 -0.18 5.13
CA CYS A 140 -4.69 -0.78 4.73
C CYS A 140 -5.57 0.25 4.02
N THR A 141 -5.80 0.08 2.72
CA THR A 141 -6.83 0.90 2.05
C THR A 141 -8.23 0.30 2.15
N GLY A 142 -8.34 -1.02 2.26
CA GLY A 142 -9.60 -1.74 2.36
C GLY A 142 -10.21 -1.72 3.77
N THR A 143 -11.54 -1.68 3.83
CA THR A 143 -12.34 -1.86 5.05
C THR A 143 -13.71 -2.47 4.72
N HIS A 144 -14.45 -2.81 5.78
CA HIS A 144 -15.84 -3.24 5.70
C HIS A 144 -16.76 -2.28 6.45
N ASP A 145 -18.07 -2.43 6.25
CA ASP A 145 -19.06 -1.78 7.09
C ASP A 145 -18.91 -2.27 8.55
N ILE A 146 -19.15 -1.38 9.51
CA ILE A 146 -19.06 -1.71 10.95
C ILE A 146 -20.28 -2.51 11.42
N HIS A 147 -21.44 -2.32 10.78
CA HIS A 147 -22.67 -3.05 11.06
C HIS A 147 -22.62 -4.42 10.37
N TRP A 148 -22.79 -5.49 11.14
CA TRP A 148 -22.65 -6.84 10.62
C TRP A 148 -23.77 -7.21 9.63
N GLN A 149 -24.98 -6.66 9.81
CA GLN A 149 -26.10 -6.85 8.89
C GLN A 149 -25.78 -6.28 7.50
N ALA A 150 -25.19 -5.07 7.45
CA ALA A 150 -24.74 -4.47 6.20
C ALA A 150 -23.68 -5.34 5.50
N ARG A 151 -22.79 -6.00 6.27
CA ARG A 151 -21.82 -6.96 5.70
C ARG A 151 -22.48 -8.22 5.14
N GLU A 152 -23.53 -8.72 5.78
CA GLU A 152 -24.31 -9.88 5.30
C GLU A 152 -25.09 -9.52 4.03
N GLU A 153 -25.82 -8.41 4.04
CA GLU A 153 -26.58 -7.88 2.89
C GLU A 153 -25.67 -7.62 1.70
N ALA A 154 -24.50 -7.04 1.94
CA ALA A 154 -23.50 -6.78 0.93
C ALA A 154 -22.69 -8.03 0.55
N ARG A 155 -23.07 -9.22 1.03
CA ARG A 155 -22.47 -10.53 0.74
C ARG A 155 -20.95 -10.57 0.92
N GLY A 156 -20.46 -9.90 1.96
CA GLY A 156 -19.03 -9.83 2.26
C GLY A 156 -18.22 -8.91 1.34
N THR A 157 -18.86 -8.05 0.54
CA THR A 157 -18.14 -7.00 -0.21
C THR A 157 -17.37 -6.07 0.74
N SER A 158 -16.31 -5.51 0.20
CA SER A 158 -15.48 -4.51 0.89
C SER A 158 -15.43 -3.24 0.04
N PHE A 159 -14.98 -2.16 0.63
CA PHE A 159 -14.66 -0.92 -0.08
C PHE A 159 -13.30 -0.41 0.39
N ALA A 160 -12.70 0.49 -0.38
CA ALA A 160 -11.36 0.98 -0.09
C ALA A 160 -11.25 2.49 -0.25
N MET A 161 -10.30 3.11 0.46
CA MET A 161 -10.03 4.54 0.34
C MET A 161 -8.53 4.75 0.15
N PRO A 162 -8.11 5.61 -0.80
CA PRO A 162 -6.70 5.78 -1.14
C PRO A 162 -5.90 6.29 0.06
N ILE A 163 -4.61 5.94 0.10
CA ILE A 163 -3.67 6.42 1.12
C ILE A 163 -2.57 7.19 0.42
N CYS A 164 -2.18 8.33 1.00
CA CYS A 164 -1.07 9.13 0.52
C CYS A 164 -0.07 9.39 1.65
N ILE A 165 1.17 8.97 1.48
CA ILE A 165 2.29 9.29 2.36
C ILE A 165 3.19 10.23 1.57
N GLU A 166 3.23 11.49 1.94
CA GLU A 166 4.03 12.49 1.24
C GLU A 166 5.54 12.29 1.50
N ALA A 167 6.36 13.02 0.76
CA ALA A 167 7.82 12.87 0.82
C ALA A 167 8.39 13.15 2.22
N ASP A 168 9.59 12.62 2.48
CA ASP A 168 10.37 12.85 3.70
C ASP A 168 9.72 12.33 5.00
N CYS A 169 8.64 11.53 4.91
CA CYS A 169 8.00 10.96 6.09
C CYS A 169 8.82 9.79 6.69
N TRP A 170 8.68 9.60 8.00
CA TRP A 170 9.16 8.40 8.69
C TRP A 170 8.00 7.68 9.38
N ILE A 171 7.75 6.44 8.98
CA ILE A 171 6.74 5.57 9.58
C ILE A 171 7.42 4.56 10.49
N GLY A 172 7.21 4.69 11.80
CA GLY A 172 7.82 3.84 12.82
C GLY A 172 7.34 2.39 12.75
N ALA A 173 8.15 1.49 13.32
CA ALA A 173 7.87 0.05 13.34
C ALA A 173 6.47 -0.27 13.86
N ARG A 174 5.78 -1.24 13.25
CA ARG A 174 4.45 -1.72 13.68
C ARG A 174 3.35 -0.66 13.69
N ALA A 175 3.53 0.47 13.00
CA ALA A 175 2.45 1.42 12.79
C ALA A 175 1.41 0.83 11.83
N VAL A 176 0.14 1.23 12.02
CA VAL A 176 -0.98 0.87 11.16
C VAL A 176 -1.57 2.13 10.56
N ILE A 177 -1.62 2.23 9.24
CA ILE A 177 -2.23 3.34 8.50
C ILE A 177 -3.58 2.89 7.97
N LEU A 178 -4.66 3.54 8.42
CA LEU A 178 -6.03 3.19 8.05
C LEU A 178 -6.48 3.83 6.73
N PRO A 179 -7.59 3.31 6.14
CA PRO A 179 -8.10 3.78 4.87
C PRO A 179 -8.33 5.29 4.81
N GLY A 180 -7.99 5.91 3.68
CA GLY A 180 -8.30 7.32 3.41
C GLY A 180 -7.34 8.33 4.03
N VAL A 181 -6.31 7.87 4.77
CA VAL A 181 -5.36 8.74 5.46
C VAL A 181 -4.35 9.36 4.50
N ARG A 182 -4.14 10.67 4.64
CA ARG A 182 -2.97 11.39 4.13
C ARG A 182 -1.99 11.71 5.26
N ILE A 183 -0.71 11.39 5.05
CA ILE A 183 0.40 11.74 5.93
C ILE A 183 1.21 12.84 5.25
N GLY A 184 1.17 14.05 5.80
CA GLY A 184 1.82 15.24 5.24
C GLY A 184 3.35 15.16 5.27
N ARG A 185 3.99 15.87 4.34
CA ARG A 185 5.45 15.88 4.15
C ARG A 185 6.23 16.03 5.46
N GLY A 186 7.28 15.23 5.63
CA GLY A 186 8.17 15.32 6.80
C GLY A 186 7.53 14.88 8.12
N ALA A 187 6.31 14.33 8.10
CA ALA A 187 5.69 13.83 9.32
C ALA A 187 6.35 12.53 9.80
N THR A 188 6.39 12.36 11.12
CA THR A 188 6.84 11.15 11.79
C THR A 188 5.67 10.47 12.47
N VAL A 189 5.43 9.21 12.13
CA VAL A 189 4.50 8.32 12.84
C VAL A 189 5.31 7.46 13.79
N ALA A 190 5.07 7.56 15.10
CA ALA A 190 5.79 6.77 16.08
C ALA A 190 5.49 5.26 15.95
N ALA A 191 6.41 4.43 16.45
CA ALA A 191 6.23 2.99 16.46
C ALA A 191 4.94 2.57 17.20
N GLY A 192 4.24 1.59 16.65
CA GLY A 192 2.99 1.04 17.21
C GLY A 192 1.78 1.97 17.11
N ALA A 193 1.88 3.12 16.44
CA ALA A 193 0.76 4.05 16.30
C ALA A 193 -0.30 3.53 15.30
N VAL A 194 -1.58 3.78 15.60
CA VAL A 194 -2.69 3.49 14.68
C VAL A 194 -3.24 4.82 14.14
N VAL A 195 -2.88 5.15 12.91
CA VAL A 195 -3.23 6.42 12.26
C VAL A 195 -4.61 6.28 11.63
N THR A 196 -5.59 6.97 12.22
CA THR A 196 -7.01 6.90 11.84
C THR A 196 -7.52 8.16 11.13
N LYS A 197 -6.69 9.19 11.05
CA LYS A 197 -7.00 10.51 10.46
C LYS A 197 -5.74 11.07 9.81
N ASP A 198 -5.94 12.03 8.91
CA ASP A 198 -4.85 12.79 8.30
C ASP A 198 -3.86 13.34 9.34
N VAL A 199 -2.59 13.35 8.94
CA VAL A 199 -1.49 13.89 9.72
C VAL A 199 -0.95 15.12 9.00
N ASP A 200 -0.92 16.25 9.70
CA ASP A 200 -0.30 17.48 9.21
C ASP A 200 1.19 17.24 8.89
N SER A 201 1.72 17.99 7.92
CA SER A 201 3.15 18.02 7.62
C SER A 201 3.98 18.39 8.85
N GLU A 202 5.21 17.89 8.88
CA GLU A 202 6.21 18.22 9.91
C GLU A 202 5.69 18.01 11.34
N CYS A 203 4.92 16.94 11.56
CA CYS A 203 4.37 16.60 12.86
C CYS A 203 4.85 15.23 13.33
N LEU A 204 5.01 15.07 14.64
CA LEU A 204 5.14 13.78 15.30
C LEU A 204 3.78 13.36 15.84
N VAL A 205 3.28 12.20 15.40
CA VAL A 205 2.07 11.56 15.94
C VAL A 205 2.40 10.24 16.62
N CYS A 206 1.67 9.89 17.68
CA CYS A 206 1.85 8.64 18.42
C CYS A 206 0.53 8.18 19.06
N GLY A 207 0.41 6.88 19.35
CA GLY A 207 -0.68 6.30 20.13
C GLY A 207 -1.71 5.52 19.32
N VAL A 208 -2.69 4.97 20.03
CA VAL A 208 -3.81 4.20 19.48
C VAL A 208 -5.12 4.76 20.04
N PRO A 209 -5.88 5.57 19.27
CA PRO A 209 -5.52 6.13 17.97
C PRO A 209 -4.38 7.16 18.07
N ALA A 210 -3.67 7.38 16.96
CA ALA A 210 -2.57 8.32 16.88
C ALA A 210 -3.05 9.76 17.11
N LYS A 211 -2.31 10.52 17.91
CA LYS A 211 -2.56 11.93 18.21
C LYS A 211 -1.30 12.74 17.99
N LEU A 212 -1.47 14.01 17.64
CA LEU A 212 -0.37 14.98 17.58
C LEU A 212 0.34 15.04 18.94
N ILE A 213 1.64 14.79 18.92
CA ILE A 213 2.52 14.94 20.09
C ILE A 213 3.21 16.30 20.04
N ARG A 214 3.82 16.64 18.90
CA ARG A 214 4.44 17.95 18.67
C ARG A 214 4.65 18.22 17.18
N ARG A 215 4.82 19.49 16.84
CA ARG A 215 5.35 19.92 15.54
C ARG A 215 6.87 19.84 15.54
N LEU A 216 7.46 19.40 14.43
CA LEU A 216 8.89 19.28 14.18
C LEU A 216 9.30 20.58 13.47
N LYS A 217 9.99 21.46 14.20
CA LYS A 217 10.56 22.69 13.67
C LYS A 217 12.07 22.54 13.64
#